data_AF-A0A2S4L9E9-F1
#
_entry.id   AF-A0A2S4L9E9-F1
#
_cell.length_a   1.000
_cell.length_b   1.000
_cell.length_c   1.000
_cell.angle_alpha   90.00
_cell.angle_beta   90.00
_cell.angle_gamma   90.00
#
_symmetry.space_group_name_H-M   'P 1'
#
loop_
_entity.id
_entity.type
_entity.pdbx_description
1 polymer ?
#
loop_
_entity_poly.entity_id
_entity_poly.type
_entity_poly.pdbx_seq_one_letter_code
_entity_poly.pdbx_strand_id
1 'polypeptide(L)'
;MGAISPYFVSRYGFSPRCQVVPFTGDNPATMLALPLRPLDAIVSLGTSTTFLMNTPAYRPDGAYHFFNHPTTAGHYMFMLCYKNGGLARERVRDALPKPADGGTGWETFDRAVFDTPPLDMARDGDRAKMGLYFPLRETVPNIRPGTWRFTCRGDGSDLQQTDDDEGWPTATDARIITESQALSMRLRSRNLVHPPRAGLPAQPRRIYLVGGGSLNPAIARVIGDVLGGADGVYKLDVGGSACALGGAYKALWALERKDGETFDELIAARWKEEGSIERVDEGFRDGTYQKYGSVLGAFEEMEKRLLAEEKHEQGH
;
A
#
# COMPACT_ATOMS: atom_id res chain seq x y z
N MET A 1 17.30 24.96 -14.75
CA MET A 1 16.01 25.60 -15.11
C MET A 1 16.10 27.10 -14.84
N GLY A 2 15.04 27.87 -15.17
CA GLY A 2 15.00 29.33 -15.09
C GLY A 2 13.65 29.89 -15.55
N ALA A 3 13.61 31.13 -16.03
CA ALA A 3 12.40 31.76 -16.52
C ALA A 3 11.75 31.00 -17.68
N ILE A 4 10.41 31.06 -17.77
CA ILE A 4 9.65 30.48 -18.87
C ILE A 4 10.06 31.10 -20.22
N SER A 5 10.01 30.32 -21.29
CA SER A 5 10.34 30.81 -22.64
C SER A 5 9.41 31.97 -23.05
N PRO A 6 9.94 33.04 -23.70
CA PRO A 6 9.12 34.14 -24.22
C PRO A 6 7.99 33.69 -25.16
N TYR A 7 8.12 32.51 -25.78
CA TYR A 7 7.04 31.90 -26.56
C TYR A 7 5.74 31.78 -25.75
N PHE A 8 5.79 31.29 -24.51
CA PHE A 8 4.60 31.10 -23.68
C PHE A 8 4.08 32.43 -23.11
N VAL A 9 4.95 33.41 -22.93
CA VAL A 9 4.57 34.79 -22.58
C VAL A 9 3.73 35.38 -23.70
N SER A 10 4.24 35.39 -24.94
CA SER A 10 3.55 36.00 -26.08
C SER A 10 2.29 35.23 -26.51
N ARG A 11 2.31 33.90 -26.46
CA ARG A 11 1.20 33.07 -26.96
C ARG A 11 0.07 32.87 -25.95
N TYR A 12 0.40 32.72 -24.67
CA TYR A 12 -0.55 32.31 -23.63
C TYR A 12 -0.64 33.29 -22.46
N GLY A 13 0.09 34.41 -22.51
CA GLY A 13 0.01 35.47 -21.48
C GLY A 13 0.69 35.12 -20.16
N PHE A 14 1.62 34.15 -20.14
CA PHE A 14 2.40 33.89 -18.93
C PHE A 14 3.21 35.12 -18.52
N SER A 15 3.37 35.33 -17.21
CA SER A 15 4.28 36.36 -16.71
C SER A 15 5.72 36.05 -17.15
N PRO A 16 6.51 37.03 -17.63
CA PRO A 16 7.94 36.83 -17.93
C PRO A 16 8.77 36.50 -16.68
N ARG A 17 8.20 36.71 -15.47
CA ARG A 17 8.81 36.30 -14.19
C ARG A 17 8.47 34.86 -13.79
N CYS A 18 7.60 34.16 -14.52
CA CYS A 18 7.24 32.77 -14.24
C CYS A 18 8.50 31.89 -14.30
N GLN A 19 8.73 31.10 -13.25
CA GLN A 19 9.88 30.22 -13.13
C GLN A 19 9.49 28.78 -13.44
N VAL A 20 10.37 28.10 -14.16
CA VAL A 20 10.31 26.66 -14.37
C VAL A 20 11.26 26.01 -13.37
N VAL A 21 10.74 25.09 -12.54
CA VAL A 21 11.51 24.34 -11.53
C VAL A 21 11.87 22.96 -12.08
N PRO A 22 12.79 22.18 -11.46
CA PRO A 22 13.08 20.85 -11.97
C PRO A 22 11.83 19.98 -11.86
N PHE A 23 11.53 19.26 -12.93
CA PHE A 23 10.43 18.31 -12.95
C PHE A 23 10.79 17.08 -12.10
N THR A 24 9.81 16.24 -11.82
CA THR A 24 10.04 14.94 -11.19
C THR A 24 9.04 13.92 -11.76
N GLY A 25 9.28 12.65 -11.50
CA GLY A 25 8.36 11.58 -11.90
C GLY A 25 7.01 11.71 -11.22
N ASP A 26 6.01 11.04 -11.77
CA ASP A 26 4.64 11.01 -11.27
C ASP A 26 4.52 10.49 -9.83
N ASN A 27 5.28 9.45 -9.48
CA ASN A 27 5.27 8.84 -8.15
C ASN A 27 5.95 9.73 -7.10
N PRO A 28 7.18 10.26 -7.33
CA PRO A 28 7.74 11.29 -6.46
C PRO A 28 6.84 12.53 -6.33
N ALA A 29 6.18 12.97 -7.41
CA ALA A 29 5.23 14.08 -7.34
C ALA A 29 4.01 13.72 -6.50
N THR A 30 3.47 12.51 -6.62
CA THR A 30 2.34 12.03 -5.79
C THR A 30 2.69 12.02 -4.31
N MET A 31 3.91 11.66 -3.95
CA MET A 31 4.37 11.74 -2.55
C MET A 31 4.38 13.18 -2.02
N LEU A 32 4.64 14.17 -2.89
CA LEU A 32 4.58 15.59 -2.55
C LEU A 32 3.16 16.16 -2.52
N ALA A 33 2.12 15.37 -2.81
CA ALA A 33 0.73 15.82 -2.71
C ALA A 33 0.30 16.02 -1.25
N LEU A 34 1.05 15.46 -0.30
CA LEU A 34 0.85 15.59 1.13
C LEU A 34 2.17 15.95 1.82
N PRO A 35 2.12 16.62 2.99
CA PRO A 35 3.29 16.79 3.86
C PRO A 35 3.60 15.48 4.61
N LEU A 36 3.98 14.43 3.87
CA LEU A 36 4.25 13.10 4.41
C LEU A 36 5.50 13.10 5.29
N ARG A 37 5.31 12.78 6.57
CA ARG A 37 6.42 12.62 7.51
C ARG A 37 7.12 11.28 7.29
N PRO A 38 8.35 11.10 7.82
CA PRO A 38 8.95 9.78 7.94
C PRO A 38 7.97 8.76 8.51
N LEU A 39 7.96 7.56 7.91
CA LEU A 39 7.05 6.46 8.24
C LEU A 39 5.58 6.67 7.86
N ASP A 40 5.21 7.80 7.24
CA ASP A 40 3.91 7.92 6.59
C ASP A 40 3.94 7.19 5.25
N ALA A 41 2.92 6.37 5.00
CA ALA A 41 2.82 5.55 3.82
C ALA A 41 1.53 5.83 3.04
N ILE A 42 1.59 5.69 1.71
CA ILE A 42 0.46 5.77 0.79
C ILE A 42 0.26 4.39 0.17
N VAL A 43 -0.97 3.87 0.27
CA VAL A 43 -1.43 2.70 -0.48
C VAL A 43 -2.42 3.18 -1.55
N SER A 44 -1.97 3.17 -2.80
CA SER A 44 -2.82 3.44 -3.96
C SER A 44 -3.52 2.17 -4.41
N LEU A 45 -4.84 2.13 -4.25
CA LEU A 45 -5.71 1.00 -4.53
C LEU A 45 -6.46 1.23 -5.86
N GLY A 46 -5.81 0.90 -6.97
CA GLY A 46 -6.41 0.86 -8.30
C GLY A 46 -6.57 -0.57 -8.83
N THR A 47 -6.63 -0.72 -10.15
CA THR A 47 -6.54 -2.04 -10.82
C THR A 47 -5.25 -2.76 -10.41
N SER A 48 -4.14 -2.03 -10.37
CA SER A 48 -2.89 -2.37 -9.67
C SER A 48 -2.84 -1.73 -8.28
N THR A 49 -1.96 -2.23 -7.41
CA THR A 49 -1.69 -1.60 -6.11
C THR A 49 -0.28 -1.01 -6.11
N THR A 50 -0.14 0.23 -5.65
CA THR A 50 1.18 0.86 -5.42
C THR A 50 1.33 1.24 -3.96
N PHE A 51 2.42 0.84 -3.33
CA PHE A 51 2.75 1.23 -1.95
C PHE A 51 3.97 2.15 -1.94
N LEU A 52 3.81 3.36 -1.41
CA LEU A 52 4.86 4.37 -1.34
C LEU A 52 5.08 4.80 0.11
N MET A 53 6.31 5.08 0.52
CA MET A 53 6.57 5.61 1.86
C MET A 53 7.88 6.39 1.89
N ASN A 54 7.89 7.43 2.73
CA ASN A 54 9.06 8.22 3.08
C ASN A 54 9.84 7.52 4.21
N THR A 55 11.15 7.34 4.02
CA THR A 55 12.03 6.77 5.04
C THR A 55 13.39 7.46 5.09
N PRO A 56 13.96 7.72 6.27
CA PRO A 56 15.34 8.17 6.40
C PRO A 56 16.35 7.03 6.25
N ALA A 57 15.90 5.77 6.18
CA ALA A 57 16.78 4.60 6.13
C ALA A 57 17.19 4.26 4.69
N TYR A 58 18.49 4.29 4.39
CA TYR A 58 19.01 3.79 3.12
C TYR A 58 19.10 2.26 3.12
N ARG A 59 18.10 1.59 2.53
CA ARG A 59 18.04 0.13 2.39
C ARG A 59 17.50 -0.25 1.01
N PRO A 60 18.30 -0.23 -0.06
CA PRO A 60 17.85 -0.69 -1.38
C PRO A 60 17.64 -2.22 -1.38
N ASP A 61 16.67 -2.69 -2.16
CA ASP A 61 16.37 -4.11 -2.36
C ASP A 61 15.87 -4.34 -3.80
N GLY A 62 16.08 -5.54 -4.36
CA GLY A 62 15.59 -5.89 -5.70
C GLY A 62 14.06 -6.02 -5.79
N ALA A 63 13.37 -6.10 -4.65
CA ALA A 63 11.91 -6.22 -4.56
C ALA A 63 11.17 -4.89 -4.74
N TYR A 64 11.83 -3.73 -4.67
CA TYR A 64 11.19 -2.42 -4.81
C TYR A 64 12.05 -1.40 -5.54
N HIS A 65 11.40 -0.35 -6.03
CA HIS A 65 12.09 0.82 -6.52
C HIS A 65 12.48 1.73 -5.35
N PHE A 66 13.70 2.25 -5.37
CA PHE A 66 14.24 3.10 -4.30
C PHE A 66 14.81 4.38 -4.90
N PHE A 67 14.32 5.52 -4.43
CA PHE A 67 14.62 6.85 -4.96
C PHE A 67 15.06 7.79 -3.84
N ASN A 68 15.83 8.82 -4.17
CA ASN A 68 16.00 9.95 -3.27
C ASN A 68 14.66 10.68 -3.08
N HIS A 69 14.39 11.16 -1.86
CA HIS A 69 13.21 12.01 -1.64
C HIS A 69 13.34 13.30 -2.49
N PRO A 70 12.29 13.72 -3.22
CA PRO A 70 12.38 14.79 -4.22
C PRO A 70 12.64 16.18 -3.63
N THR A 71 12.47 16.35 -2.32
CA THR A 71 12.59 17.65 -1.62
C THR A 71 13.37 17.59 -0.31
N THR A 72 13.73 16.40 0.20
CA THR A 72 14.29 16.25 1.56
C THR A 72 15.61 15.48 1.50
N ALA A 73 16.72 16.18 1.70
CA ALA A 73 18.04 15.56 1.70
C ALA A 73 18.16 14.53 2.84
N GLY A 74 18.82 13.40 2.57
CA GLY A 74 18.99 12.30 3.53
C GLY A 74 17.76 11.41 3.72
N HIS A 75 16.64 11.74 3.06
CA HIS A 75 15.46 10.89 3.01
C HIS A 75 15.34 10.20 1.66
N TYR A 76 14.62 9.09 1.68
CA TYR A 76 14.36 8.25 0.52
C TYR A 76 12.87 7.96 0.40
N MET A 77 12.48 7.67 -0.83
CA MET A 77 11.19 7.09 -1.16
C MET A 77 11.42 5.68 -1.65
N PHE A 78 10.62 4.73 -1.18
CA PHE A 78 10.50 3.44 -1.85
C PHE A 78 9.12 3.26 -2.45
N MET A 79 9.03 2.40 -3.46
CA MET A 79 7.79 2.08 -4.14
C MET A 79 7.73 0.59 -4.47
N LEU A 80 6.64 -0.06 -4.04
CA LEU A 80 6.24 -1.39 -4.50
C LEU A 80 5.10 -1.26 -5.51
N CYS A 81 5.22 -1.99 -6.61
CA CYS A 81 4.21 -2.06 -7.65
C CYS A 81 3.70 -3.49 -7.78
N TYR A 82 2.42 -3.67 -7.52
CA TYR A 82 1.72 -4.94 -7.65
C TYR A 82 0.77 -4.89 -8.83
N LYS A 83 0.88 -5.86 -9.73
CA LYS A 83 0.00 -5.95 -10.90
C LYS A 83 -1.38 -6.46 -10.51
N ASN A 84 -1.46 -7.39 -9.56
CA ASN A 84 -2.71 -8.00 -9.11
C ASN A 84 -3.29 -7.24 -7.91
N GLY A 85 -3.76 -6.01 -8.14
CA GLY A 85 -4.38 -5.16 -7.13
C GLY A 85 -5.90 -5.37 -7.03
N GLY A 86 -6.67 -4.33 -7.41
CA GLY A 86 -8.13 -4.37 -7.45
C GLY A 86 -8.69 -5.46 -8.36
N LEU A 87 -8.04 -5.75 -9.49
CA LEU A 87 -8.49 -6.80 -10.41
C LEU A 87 -8.58 -8.18 -9.75
N ALA A 88 -7.63 -8.51 -8.87
CA ALA A 88 -7.64 -9.78 -8.16
C ALA A 88 -8.73 -9.81 -7.09
N ARG A 89 -8.96 -8.70 -6.39
CA ARG A 89 -10.07 -8.56 -5.43
C ARG A 89 -11.43 -8.64 -6.11
N GLU A 90 -11.58 -8.05 -7.29
CA GLU A 90 -12.78 -8.17 -8.12
C GLU A 90 -13.05 -9.62 -8.51
N ARG A 91 -12.03 -10.38 -8.91
CA ARG A 91 -12.20 -11.81 -9.23
C ARG A 91 -12.66 -12.63 -8.02
N VAL A 92 -12.15 -12.34 -6.82
CA VAL A 92 -12.62 -12.98 -5.58
C VAL A 92 -14.05 -12.56 -5.25
N ARG A 93 -14.37 -11.26 -5.34
CA ARG A 93 -15.74 -10.74 -5.17
C ARG A 93 -16.72 -11.42 -6.11
N ASP A 94 -16.36 -11.59 -7.39
CA ASP A 94 -17.23 -12.16 -8.41
C ASP A 94 -17.49 -13.66 -8.22
N ALA A 95 -16.67 -14.35 -7.44
CA ALA A 95 -16.89 -15.74 -7.02
C ALA A 95 -17.86 -15.87 -5.83
N LEU A 96 -18.18 -14.76 -5.15
CA LEU A 96 -19.13 -14.75 -4.03
C LEU A 96 -20.59 -14.74 -4.53
N PRO A 97 -21.57 -15.13 -3.68
CA PRO A 97 -22.98 -15.02 -4.02
C PRO A 97 -23.36 -13.59 -4.40
N LYS A 98 -24.02 -13.44 -5.55
CA LYS A 98 -24.48 -12.15 -6.05
C LYS A 98 -25.56 -11.58 -5.12
N PRO A 99 -25.56 -10.26 -4.85
CA PRO A 99 -26.62 -9.63 -4.07
C PRO A 99 -27.96 -9.70 -4.83
N ALA A 100 -29.06 -9.88 -4.09
CA ALA A 100 -30.40 -10.02 -4.68
C ALA A 100 -30.90 -8.74 -5.38
N ASP A 101 -30.48 -7.56 -4.91
CA ASP A 101 -31.09 -6.26 -5.27
C ASP A 101 -30.22 -5.38 -6.19
N GLY A 102 -29.41 -5.97 -7.07
CA GLY A 102 -28.59 -5.19 -8.03
C GLY A 102 -27.42 -4.43 -7.41
N GLY A 103 -26.99 -4.82 -6.20
CA GLY A 103 -25.78 -4.31 -5.56
C GLY A 103 -24.49 -4.59 -6.33
N THR A 104 -23.39 -3.96 -5.93
CA THR A 104 -22.12 -4.03 -6.65
C THR A 104 -21.35 -5.34 -6.43
N GLY A 105 -21.76 -6.13 -5.43
CA GLY A 105 -21.07 -7.34 -4.98
C GLY A 105 -20.01 -7.05 -3.92
N TRP A 106 -19.55 -5.79 -3.80
CA TRP A 106 -18.63 -5.38 -2.74
C TRP A 106 -19.29 -5.46 -1.36
N GLU A 107 -20.61 -5.35 -1.27
CA GLU A 107 -21.34 -5.48 -0.01
C GLU A 107 -21.23 -6.92 0.54
N THR A 108 -21.28 -7.93 -0.35
CA THR A 108 -21.04 -9.33 0.01
C THR A 108 -19.57 -9.58 0.36
N PHE A 109 -18.65 -8.98 -0.39
CA PHE A 109 -17.21 -9.06 -0.11
C PHE A 109 -16.88 -8.48 1.27
N ASP A 110 -17.38 -7.29 1.58
CA ASP A 110 -17.14 -6.60 2.85
C ASP A 110 -17.66 -7.42 4.02
N ARG A 111 -18.88 -7.95 3.91
CA ARG A 111 -19.44 -8.85 4.91
C ARG A 111 -18.56 -10.09 5.10
N ALA A 112 -18.12 -10.74 4.01
CA ALA A 112 -17.25 -11.90 4.10
C ALA A 112 -15.89 -11.57 4.77
N VAL A 113 -15.32 -10.39 4.50
CA VAL A 113 -14.11 -9.91 5.18
C VAL A 113 -14.33 -9.71 6.67
N PHE A 114 -15.45 -9.09 7.07
CA PHE A 114 -15.75 -8.82 8.48
C PHE A 114 -16.15 -10.06 9.27
N ASP A 115 -16.84 -11.01 8.65
CA ASP A 115 -17.26 -12.27 9.26
C ASP A 115 -16.07 -13.25 9.43
N THR A 116 -14.99 -13.06 8.66
CA THR A 116 -13.78 -13.89 8.74
C THR A 116 -12.75 -13.26 9.70
N PRO A 117 -12.36 -13.95 10.80
CA PRO A 117 -11.35 -13.43 11.71
C PRO A 117 -9.98 -13.32 11.02
N PRO A 118 -9.03 -12.53 11.57
CA PRO A 118 -7.66 -12.45 11.06
C PRO A 118 -7.05 -13.82 10.78
N LEU A 119 -6.55 -14.04 9.55
CA LEU A 119 -5.97 -15.31 9.08
C LEU A 119 -6.93 -16.52 9.17
N ASP A 120 -8.23 -16.28 9.27
CA ASP A 120 -9.28 -17.27 9.56
C ASP A 120 -9.01 -18.09 10.84
N MET A 121 -8.38 -17.47 11.84
CA MET A 121 -8.14 -18.09 13.15
C MET A 121 -9.15 -17.58 14.19
N ALA A 122 -10.19 -18.36 14.45
CA ALA A 122 -11.23 -18.03 15.43
C ALA A 122 -10.89 -18.47 16.85
N ARG A 123 -10.11 -19.55 16.99
CA ARG A 123 -9.76 -20.22 18.25
C ARG A 123 -8.27 -20.46 18.35
N ASP A 124 -7.79 -20.57 19.58
CA ASP A 124 -6.40 -20.95 19.84
C ASP A 124 -6.15 -22.38 19.30
N GLY A 125 -5.08 -22.53 18.52
CA GLY A 125 -4.75 -23.79 17.85
C GLY A 125 -5.30 -23.94 16.44
N ASP A 126 -6.17 -23.03 15.97
CA ASP A 126 -6.53 -22.96 14.55
C ASP A 126 -5.26 -22.70 13.71
N ARG A 127 -5.23 -23.26 12.51
CA ARG A 127 -4.15 -23.01 11.54
C ARG A 127 -4.45 -21.70 10.80
N ALA A 128 -3.44 -20.85 10.67
CA ALA A 128 -3.52 -19.62 9.90
C ALA A 128 -3.65 -19.95 8.41
N LYS A 129 -4.67 -19.39 7.76
CA LYS A 129 -4.86 -19.45 6.31
C LYS A 129 -4.11 -18.31 5.62
N MET A 130 -3.42 -18.63 4.53
CA MET A 130 -2.72 -17.67 3.68
C MET A 130 -2.88 -18.08 2.22
N GLY A 131 -2.86 -17.11 1.30
CA GLY A 131 -2.93 -17.43 -0.12
C GLY A 131 -2.31 -16.35 -1.00
N LEU A 132 -2.02 -16.72 -2.24
CA LEU A 132 -1.61 -15.80 -3.30
C LEU A 132 -2.62 -15.87 -4.44
N TYR A 133 -3.05 -14.70 -4.93
CA TYR A 133 -4.11 -14.56 -5.93
C TYR A 133 -3.59 -13.73 -7.09
N PHE A 134 -3.04 -14.39 -8.10
CA PHE A 134 -2.40 -13.75 -9.25
C PHE A 134 -3.16 -14.09 -10.54
N PRO A 135 -4.27 -13.40 -10.86
CA PRO A 135 -4.92 -13.56 -12.17
C PRO A 135 -4.00 -13.27 -13.36
N LEU A 136 -2.99 -12.43 -13.17
CA LEU A 136 -1.94 -12.08 -14.13
C LEU A 136 -0.57 -12.40 -13.52
N ARG A 137 0.47 -12.54 -14.35
CA ARG A 137 1.85 -12.66 -13.87
C ARG A 137 2.18 -11.47 -12.98
N GLU A 138 2.59 -11.75 -11.74
CA GLU A 138 2.89 -10.72 -10.75
C GLU A 138 4.27 -10.12 -10.99
N THR A 139 4.50 -8.89 -10.52
CA THR A 139 5.80 -8.20 -10.61
C THR A 139 6.70 -8.63 -9.46
N VAL A 140 6.18 -8.65 -8.23
CA VAL A 140 6.93 -9.00 -7.02
C VAL A 140 6.07 -9.85 -6.08
N PRO A 141 6.29 -11.18 -6.00
CA PRO A 141 7.29 -11.95 -6.74
C PRO A 141 6.90 -12.15 -8.22
N ASN A 142 7.88 -12.37 -9.11
CA ASN A 142 7.63 -12.65 -10.53
C ASN A 142 7.18 -14.10 -10.75
N ILE A 143 5.91 -14.38 -10.42
CA ILE A 143 5.28 -15.70 -10.50
C ILE A 143 4.21 -15.69 -11.60
N ARG A 144 4.04 -16.82 -12.30
CA ARG A 144 2.97 -17.02 -13.30
C ARG A 144 1.56 -16.77 -12.74
N PRO A 145 0.54 -16.64 -13.60
CA PRO A 145 -0.84 -16.58 -13.13
C PRO A 145 -1.23 -17.84 -12.36
N GLY A 146 -1.94 -17.69 -11.25
CA GLY A 146 -2.45 -18.80 -10.44
C GLY A 146 -3.10 -18.35 -9.14
N THR A 147 -3.70 -19.29 -8.43
CA THR A 147 -4.17 -19.11 -7.05
C THR A 147 -3.63 -20.26 -6.24
N TRP A 148 -2.97 -19.94 -5.11
CA TRP A 148 -2.41 -20.94 -4.22
C TRP A 148 -2.87 -20.66 -2.80
N ARG A 149 -3.25 -21.71 -2.10
CA ARG A 149 -3.73 -21.66 -0.72
C ARG A 149 -2.83 -22.49 0.17
N PHE A 150 -2.53 -21.96 1.34
CA PHE A 150 -1.62 -22.55 2.31
C PHE A 150 -2.20 -22.40 3.72
N THR A 151 -1.79 -23.31 4.59
CA THR A 151 -1.99 -23.18 6.03
C THR A 151 -0.67 -23.32 6.78
N CYS A 152 -0.53 -22.60 7.89
CA CYS A 152 0.56 -22.79 8.85
C CYS A 152 0.02 -22.73 10.29
N ARG A 153 0.85 -23.08 11.27
CA ARG A 153 0.53 -22.81 12.68
C ARG A 153 0.57 -21.30 12.94
N GLY A 154 -0.10 -20.84 13.99
CA GLY A 154 -0.16 -19.40 14.32
C GLY A 154 1.20 -18.74 14.62
N ASP A 155 2.25 -19.52 14.85
CA ASP A 155 3.64 -19.07 14.98
C ASP A 155 4.42 -19.03 13.65
N GLY A 156 3.74 -19.34 12.52
CA GLY A 156 4.32 -19.42 11.19
C GLY A 156 4.98 -20.76 10.86
N SER A 157 5.05 -21.72 11.78
CA SER A 157 5.67 -23.02 11.52
C SER A 157 4.75 -23.98 10.75
N ASP A 158 5.33 -25.07 10.23
CA ASP A 158 4.57 -26.16 9.60
C ASP A 158 3.72 -25.69 8.40
N LEU A 159 4.33 -24.94 7.47
CA LEU A 159 3.69 -24.43 6.26
C LEU A 159 3.38 -25.57 5.28
N GLN A 160 2.09 -25.72 4.95
CA GLN A 160 1.55 -26.74 4.06
C GLN A 160 0.66 -26.10 3.00
N GLN A 161 0.81 -26.54 1.75
CA GLN A 161 -0.13 -26.18 0.69
C GLN A 161 -1.42 -27.00 0.88
N THR A 162 -2.56 -26.38 0.66
CA THR A 162 -3.87 -27.02 0.77
C THR A 162 -4.50 -27.16 -0.62
N ASP A 163 -5.15 -28.29 -0.86
CA ASP A 163 -5.97 -28.49 -2.06
C ASP A 163 -7.30 -27.74 -1.93
N ASP A 164 -7.86 -27.34 -3.07
CA ASP A 164 -9.10 -26.54 -3.14
C ASP A 164 -10.33 -27.24 -2.52
N ASP A 165 -10.28 -28.57 -2.36
CA ASP A 165 -11.36 -29.40 -1.82
C ASP A 165 -11.34 -29.54 -0.27
N GLU A 166 -10.26 -29.12 0.40
CA GLU A 166 -10.13 -29.22 1.87
C GLU A 166 -10.74 -28.01 2.60
N GLY A 167 -12.07 -27.90 2.58
CA GLY A 167 -12.81 -27.11 3.57
C GLY A 167 -12.44 -25.62 3.67
N TRP A 168 -11.90 -25.02 2.61
CA TRP A 168 -11.65 -23.59 2.48
C TRP A 168 -12.87 -22.91 1.83
N PRO A 169 -13.75 -22.26 2.61
CA PRO A 169 -14.94 -21.64 2.03
C PRO A 169 -14.55 -20.51 1.08
N THR A 170 -15.24 -20.38 -0.06
CA THR A 170 -15.00 -19.29 -1.02
C THR A 170 -15.11 -17.90 -0.36
N ALA A 171 -15.98 -17.75 0.65
CA ALA A 171 -16.11 -16.51 1.41
C ALA A 171 -14.81 -16.12 2.15
N THR A 172 -14.01 -17.09 2.60
CA THR A 172 -12.75 -16.85 3.30
C THR A 172 -11.74 -16.15 2.39
N ASP A 173 -11.75 -16.42 1.07
CA ASP A 173 -10.84 -15.76 0.13
C ASP A 173 -10.97 -14.23 0.15
N ALA A 174 -12.15 -13.67 0.46
CA ALA A 174 -12.35 -12.22 0.52
C ALA A 174 -11.42 -11.56 1.57
N ARG A 175 -11.29 -12.18 2.73
CA ARG A 175 -10.35 -11.76 3.78
C ARG A 175 -8.91 -12.05 3.35
N ILE A 176 -8.62 -13.29 2.96
CA ILE A 176 -7.25 -13.75 2.73
C ILE A 176 -6.57 -13.04 1.56
N ILE A 177 -7.28 -12.68 0.48
CA ILE A 177 -6.67 -11.90 -0.61
C ILE A 177 -6.23 -10.50 -0.14
N THR A 178 -7.03 -9.86 0.71
CA THR A 178 -6.75 -8.53 1.23
C THR A 178 -5.57 -8.59 2.22
N GLU A 179 -5.54 -9.62 3.06
CA GLU A 179 -4.41 -9.89 3.96
C GLU A 179 -3.14 -10.21 3.19
N SER A 180 -3.22 -11.01 2.14
CA SER A 180 -2.08 -11.39 1.29
C SER A 180 -1.39 -10.17 0.69
N GLN A 181 -2.17 -9.25 0.10
CA GLN A 181 -1.66 -8.02 -0.45
C GLN A 181 -1.00 -7.15 0.64
N ALA A 182 -1.60 -7.07 1.82
CA ALA A 182 -1.06 -6.30 2.93
C ALA A 182 0.19 -6.95 3.58
N LEU A 183 0.24 -8.27 3.68
CA LEU A 183 1.38 -9.04 4.17
C LEU A 183 2.57 -8.89 3.24
N SER A 184 2.34 -8.89 1.92
CA SER A 184 3.38 -8.64 0.93
C SER A 184 4.00 -7.24 1.10
N MET A 185 3.16 -6.22 1.33
CA MET A 185 3.61 -4.85 1.63
C MET A 185 4.41 -4.79 2.93
N ARG A 186 3.93 -5.45 4.00
CA ARG A 186 4.61 -5.51 5.31
C ARG A 186 5.97 -6.20 5.20
N LEU A 187 6.02 -7.36 4.54
CA LEU A 187 7.23 -8.16 4.37
C LEU A 187 8.35 -7.35 3.74
N ARG A 188 8.03 -6.63 2.66
CA ARG A 188 9.02 -5.89 1.86
C ARG A 188 9.39 -4.55 2.47
N SER A 189 8.53 -3.96 3.30
CA SER A 189 8.80 -2.69 3.98
C SER A 189 9.39 -2.81 5.39
N ARG A 190 9.45 -4.02 5.98
CA ARG A 190 9.85 -4.24 7.38
C ARG A 190 11.21 -3.63 7.77
N ASN A 191 12.15 -3.56 6.83
CA ASN A 191 13.49 -3.01 7.06
C ASN A 191 13.57 -1.48 6.90
N LEU A 192 12.47 -0.84 6.48
CA LEU A 192 12.36 0.60 6.21
C LEU A 192 11.63 1.35 7.32
N VAL A 193 11.04 0.61 8.27
CA VAL A 193 10.31 1.13 9.41
C VAL A 193 11.11 0.98 10.71
N HIS A 194 10.83 1.86 11.66
CA HIS A 194 11.31 1.79 13.05
C HIS A 194 10.16 2.16 13.99
N PRO A 195 10.25 1.89 15.30
CA PRO A 195 9.21 2.28 16.24
C PRO A 195 8.90 3.78 16.15
N PRO A 196 7.67 4.19 15.80
CA PRO A 196 7.34 5.62 15.66
C PRO A 196 7.32 6.35 17.01
N ARG A 197 7.17 5.61 18.12
CA ARG A 197 7.30 6.07 19.51
C ARG A 197 7.56 4.90 20.44
N ALA A 198 8.00 5.18 21.67
CA ALA A 198 8.26 4.18 22.70
C ALA A 198 7.03 3.28 22.94
N GLY A 199 7.26 1.97 23.08
CA GLY A 199 6.20 0.99 23.34
C GLY A 199 5.46 0.48 22.11
N LEU A 200 5.76 0.97 20.90
CA LEU A 200 5.20 0.44 19.65
C LEU A 200 6.23 -0.40 18.88
N PRO A 201 5.78 -1.40 18.10
CA PRO A 201 6.68 -2.13 17.20
C PRO A 201 7.13 -1.24 16.04
N ALA A 202 8.13 -1.71 15.28
CA ALA A 202 8.56 -1.05 14.05
C ALA A 202 7.45 -1.15 12.99
N GLN A 203 6.83 -0.01 12.66
CA GLN A 203 5.66 0.05 11.79
C GLN A 203 5.48 1.45 11.20
N PRO A 204 4.62 1.62 10.16
CA PRO A 204 4.24 2.93 9.66
C PRO A 204 3.57 3.79 10.73
N ARG A 205 3.76 5.10 10.65
CA ARG A 205 3.09 6.07 11.52
C ARG A 205 1.65 6.29 11.08
N ARG A 206 1.43 6.76 9.84
CA ARG A 206 0.10 6.90 9.23
C ARG A 206 0.06 6.14 7.91
N ILE A 207 -1.13 5.63 7.58
CA ILE A 207 -1.38 5.00 6.27
C ILE A 207 -2.48 5.79 5.57
N TYR A 208 -2.17 6.30 4.38
CA TYR A 208 -3.12 7.01 3.53
C TYR A 208 -3.56 6.09 2.39
N LEU A 209 -4.88 5.92 2.22
CA LEU A 209 -5.50 5.16 1.14
C LEU A 209 -5.98 6.13 0.05
N VAL A 210 -5.62 5.83 -1.19
CA VAL A 210 -6.07 6.56 -2.38
C VAL A 210 -6.54 5.58 -3.47
N GLY A 211 -7.21 6.07 -4.49
CA GLY A 211 -7.76 5.26 -5.59
C GLY A 211 -9.11 4.63 -5.25
N GLY A 212 -9.76 3.98 -6.23
CA GLY A 212 -11.13 3.49 -6.08
C GLY A 212 -11.35 2.53 -4.91
N GLY A 213 -10.34 1.72 -4.58
CA GLY A 213 -10.42 0.79 -3.45
C GLY A 213 -10.34 1.45 -2.07
N SER A 214 -9.97 2.74 -1.97
CA SER A 214 -9.90 3.45 -0.68
C SER A 214 -11.28 3.74 -0.07
N LEU A 215 -12.35 3.59 -0.85
CA LEU A 215 -13.74 3.75 -0.41
C LEU A 215 -14.27 2.51 0.34
N ASN A 216 -13.55 1.39 0.28
CA ASN A 216 -14.00 0.13 0.86
C ASN A 216 -13.52 0.00 2.31
N PRO A 217 -14.44 0.00 3.31
CA PRO A 217 -14.08 -0.04 4.72
C PRO A 217 -13.44 -1.37 5.15
N ALA A 218 -13.83 -2.48 4.52
CA ALA A 218 -13.27 -3.79 4.81
C ALA A 218 -11.79 -3.89 4.38
N ILE A 219 -11.45 -3.33 3.22
CA ILE A 219 -10.05 -3.22 2.77
C ILE A 219 -9.25 -2.33 3.72
N ALA A 220 -9.80 -1.17 4.09
CA ALA A 220 -9.13 -0.25 5.02
C ALA A 220 -8.84 -0.92 6.38
N ARG A 221 -9.81 -1.69 6.90
CA ARG A 221 -9.67 -2.44 8.14
C ARG A 221 -8.52 -3.45 8.08
N VAL A 222 -8.45 -4.26 7.02
CA VAL A 222 -7.39 -5.28 6.88
C VAL A 222 -6.02 -4.63 6.70
N ILE A 223 -5.92 -3.54 5.93
CA ILE A 223 -4.66 -2.79 5.79
C ILE A 223 -4.20 -2.26 7.17
N GLY A 224 -5.12 -1.72 7.97
CA GLY A 224 -4.83 -1.27 9.33
C GLY A 224 -4.32 -2.40 10.23
N ASP A 225 -5.03 -3.53 10.24
CA ASP A 225 -4.70 -4.71 11.03
C ASP A 225 -3.31 -5.29 10.68
N VAL A 226 -2.97 -5.34 9.39
CA VAL A 226 -1.72 -5.96 8.91
C VAL A 226 -0.54 -5.00 8.94
N LEU A 227 -0.66 -3.79 8.37
CA LEU A 227 0.45 -2.83 8.29
C LEU A 227 0.67 -2.07 9.60
N GLY A 228 -0.38 -1.88 10.42
CA GLY A 228 -0.26 -1.30 11.75
C GLY A 228 0.05 0.20 11.77
N GLY A 229 -0.72 1.03 11.07
CA GLY A 229 -0.55 2.50 11.14
C GLY A 229 -0.74 2.99 12.58
N ALA A 230 0.33 3.45 13.23
CA ALA A 230 0.33 3.82 14.65
C ALA A 230 -0.65 4.94 15.03
N ASP A 231 -0.91 5.86 14.11
CA ASP A 231 -1.80 7.01 14.29
C ASP A 231 -3.15 6.80 13.58
N GLY A 232 -3.27 5.84 12.66
CA GLY A 232 -4.49 5.56 11.92
C GLY A 232 -4.31 5.21 10.45
N VAL A 233 -5.43 4.76 9.86
CA VAL A 233 -5.61 4.68 8.41
C VAL A 233 -6.55 5.79 7.98
N TYR A 234 -6.16 6.51 6.94
CA TYR A 234 -6.84 7.69 6.46
C TYR A 234 -7.17 7.53 4.99
N LYS A 235 -8.36 7.95 4.58
CA LYS A 235 -8.68 8.18 3.18
C LYS A 235 -8.31 9.62 2.83
N LEU A 236 -7.70 9.79 1.67
CA LEU A 236 -7.31 11.10 1.16
C LEU A 236 -8.21 11.49 -0.02
N ASP A 237 -8.88 12.64 0.09
CA ASP A 237 -9.66 13.23 -1.00
C ASP A 237 -8.83 14.27 -1.76
N VAL A 238 -7.80 13.78 -2.46
CA VAL A 238 -7.02 14.59 -3.41
C VAL A 238 -7.71 14.53 -4.76
N GLY A 239 -8.74 15.36 -4.94
CA GLY A 239 -9.55 15.41 -6.16
C GLY A 239 -8.74 15.16 -7.44
N GLY A 240 -9.10 14.09 -8.16
CA GLY A 240 -8.67 13.74 -9.53
C GLY A 240 -7.17 13.49 -9.82
N SER A 241 -6.21 14.20 -9.21
CA SER A 241 -4.80 14.13 -9.62
C SER A 241 -3.79 14.58 -8.54
N ALA A 242 -3.44 13.66 -7.63
CA ALA A 242 -2.39 13.85 -6.62
C ALA A 242 -1.02 14.24 -7.22
N CYS A 243 -0.63 13.62 -8.33
CA CYS A 243 0.63 13.94 -9.03
C CYS A 243 0.69 15.42 -9.45
N ALA A 244 -0.37 15.95 -10.04
CA ALA A 244 -0.41 17.36 -10.45
C ALA A 244 -0.34 18.30 -9.25
N LEU A 245 -1.07 17.98 -8.17
CA LEU A 245 -1.04 18.75 -6.93
C LEU A 245 0.36 18.79 -6.31
N GLY A 246 1.03 17.63 -6.21
CA GLY A 246 2.39 17.59 -5.68
C GLY A 246 3.42 18.26 -6.59
N GLY A 247 3.21 18.25 -7.91
CA GLY A 247 3.98 19.08 -8.85
C GLY A 247 3.82 20.58 -8.57
N ALA A 248 2.59 21.04 -8.30
CA ALA A 248 2.31 22.42 -7.93
C ALA A 248 2.91 22.79 -6.56
N TYR A 249 2.82 21.91 -5.56
CA TYR A 249 3.47 22.10 -4.25
C TYR A 249 4.99 22.11 -4.34
N LYS A 250 5.58 21.31 -5.22
CA LYS A 250 7.03 21.36 -5.49
C LYS A 250 7.43 22.73 -6.07
N ALA A 251 6.64 23.27 -7.00
CA ALA A 251 6.88 24.59 -7.56
C ALA A 251 6.74 25.68 -6.49
N LEU A 252 5.68 25.62 -5.67
CA LEU A 252 5.47 26.53 -4.54
C LEU A 252 6.67 26.50 -3.58
N TRP A 253 7.09 25.32 -3.14
CA TRP A 253 8.22 25.17 -2.23
C TRP A 253 9.54 25.69 -2.82
N ALA A 254 9.79 25.44 -4.11
CA ALA A 254 11.00 25.92 -4.76
C ALA A 254 11.07 27.47 -4.86
N LEU A 255 9.92 28.16 -4.85
CA LEU A 255 9.88 29.63 -4.93
C LEU A 255 9.73 30.31 -3.57
N GLU A 256 8.93 29.76 -2.66
CA GLU A 256 8.50 30.45 -1.43
C GLU A 256 9.19 29.98 -0.16
N ARG A 257 9.97 28.88 -0.19
CA ARG A 257 10.65 28.40 1.02
C ARG A 257 11.63 29.43 1.56
N LYS A 258 11.65 29.57 2.89
CA LYS A 258 12.68 30.32 3.60
C LYS A 258 13.96 29.49 3.71
N ASP A 259 15.06 30.15 4.06
CA ASP A 259 16.33 29.48 4.33
C ASP A 259 16.15 28.46 5.47
N GLY A 260 16.44 27.19 5.16
CA GLY A 260 16.29 26.08 6.11
C GLY A 260 14.87 25.51 6.25
N GLU A 261 13.85 26.12 5.62
CA GLU A 261 12.46 25.62 5.70
C GLU A 261 12.27 24.37 4.83
N THR A 262 11.86 23.29 5.48
CA THR A 262 11.58 22.01 4.83
C THR A 262 10.30 22.07 4.00
N PHE A 263 10.15 21.11 3.08
CA PHE A 263 8.91 20.97 2.31
C PHE A 263 7.70 20.77 3.23
N ASP A 264 7.85 19.89 4.22
CA ASP A 264 6.77 19.54 5.14
C ASP A 264 6.33 20.74 5.97
N GLU A 265 7.26 21.57 6.46
CA GLU A 265 6.93 22.80 7.19
C GLU A 265 6.15 23.79 6.31
N LEU A 266 6.62 24.03 5.09
CA LEU A 266 6.00 24.99 4.16
C LEU A 266 4.58 24.57 3.79
N ILE A 267 4.39 23.29 3.46
CA ILE A 267 3.09 22.76 3.03
C ILE A 267 2.15 22.57 4.22
N ALA A 268 2.63 22.03 5.36
CA ALA A 268 1.80 21.85 6.55
C ALA A 268 1.27 23.20 7.09
N ALA A 269 2.01 24.30 6.95
CA ALA A 269 1.52 25.63 7.34
C ALA A 269 0.36 26.14 6.48
N ARG A 270 0.19 25.62 5.26
CA ARG A 270 -0.86 26.01 4.30
C ARG A 270 -1.94 24.93 4.13
N TRP A 271 -1.69 23.75 4.67
CA TRP A 271 -2.57 22.60 4.55
C TRP A 271 -3.46 22.48 5.78
N LYS A 272 -4.75 22.21 5.56
CA LYS A 272 -5.72 21.92 6.61
C LYS A 272 -6.07 20.44 6.53
N GLU A 273 -5.82 19.71 7.62
CA GLU A 273 -6.23 18.31 7.72
C GLU A 273 -7.75 18.18 7.57
N GLU A 274 -8.49 19.13 8.18
CA GLU A 274 -9.94 19.17 8.15
C GLU A 274 -10.45 19.34 6.72
N GLY A 275 -11.16 18.33 6.23
CA GLY A 275 -11.74 18.29 4.89
C GLY A 275 -10.81 17.74 3.80
N SER A 276 -9.52 17.51 4.08
CA SER A 276 -8.59 16.89 3.12
C SER A 276 -8.39 15.41 3.36
N ILE A 277 -8.43 14.99 4.63
CA ILE A 277 -8.28 13.58 5.04
C ILE A 277 -9.42 13.17 5.97
N GLU A 278 -9.82 11.90 5.86
CA GLU A 278 -10.81 11.27 6.72
C GLU A 278 -10.18 10.06 7.36
N ARG A 279 -10.19 9.95 8.71
CA ARG A 279 -9.75 8.72 9.37
C ARG A 279 -10.81 7.64 9.16
N VAL A 280 -10.42 6.55 8.50
CA VAL A 280 -11.33 5.45 8.12
C VAL A 280 -11.09 4.16 8.91
N ASP A 281 -9.93 4.02 9.56
CA ASP A 281 -9.66 2.92 10.50
C ASP A 281 -8.67 3.37 11.60
N GLU A 282 -8.69 2.67 12.74
CA GLU A 282 -7.80 2.95 13.84
C GLU A 282 -6.33 2.63 13.53
N GLY A 283 -6.08 1.70 12.61
CA GLY A 283 -4.74 1.23 12.25
C GLY A 283 -4.25 0.13 13.19
N PHE A 284 -3.15 0.40 13.89
CA PHE A 284 -2.49 -0.56 14.77
C PHE A 284 -3.43 -1.11 15.85
N ARG A 285 -3.49 -2.44 15.97
CA ARG A 285 -4.21 -3.15 17.03
C ARG A 285 -3.30 -4.17 17.68
N ASP A 286 -3.12 -4.02 18.98
CA ASP A 286 -2.30 -4.93 19.76
C ASP A 286 -2.88 -6.35 19.75
N GLY A 287 -2.01 -7.35 19.77
CA GLY A 287 -2.33 -8.74 19.51
C GLY A 287 -2.49 -9.05 18.01
N THR A 288 -3.41 -8.36 17.31
CA THR A 288 -3.68 -8.61 15.87
C THR A 288 -2.45 -8.33 15.02
N TYR A 289 -1.77 -7.21 15.24
CA TYR A 289 -0.55 -6.86 14.51
C TYR A 289 0.56 -7.90 14.70
N GLN A 290 0.68 -8.47 15.90
CA GLN A 290 1.65 -9.51 16.25
C GLN A 290 1.28 -10.85 15.60
N LYS A 291 0.00 -11.23 15.54
CA LYS A 291 -0.45 -12.44 14.82
C LYS A 291 0.03 -12.46 13.37
N TYR A 292 -0.15 -11.35 12.65
CA TYR A 292 0.40 -11.22 11.28
C TYR A 292 1.93 -11.21 11.24
N GLY A 293 2.57 -10.64 12.25
CA GLY A 293 4.03 -10.66 12.38
C GLY A 293 4.58 -12.08 12.50
N SER A 294 3.91 -12.94 13.26
CA SER A 294 4.32 -14.34 13.48
C SER A 294 4.29 -15.17 12.20
N VAL A 295 3.32 -14.95 11.31
CA VAL A 295 3.20 -15.71 10.05
C VAL A 295 3.99 -15.12 8.89
N LEU A 296 4.64 -13.97 9.07
CA LEU A 296 5.33 -13.27 7.98
C LEU A 296 6.48 -14.08 7.37
N GLY A 297 7.16 -14.90 8.18
CA GLY A 297 8.19 -15.83 7.70
C GLY A 297 7.61 -16.95 6.83
N ALA A 298 6.44 -17.47 7.21
CA ALA A 298 5.71 -18.48 6.44
C ALA A 298 5.21 -17.91 5.10
N PHE A 299 4.73 -16.67 5.10
CA PHE A 299 4.35 -15.95 3.89
C PHE A 299 5.54 -15.78 2.92
N GLU A 300 6.72 -15.42 3.45
CA GLU A 300 7.95 -15.33 2.66
C GLU A 300 8.38 -16.70 2.10
N GLU A 301 8.25 -17.76 2.90
CA GLU A 301 8.56 -19.12 2.46
C GLU A 301 7.62 -19.61 1.35
N MET A 302 6.32 -19.30 1.45
CA MET A 302 5.33 -19.59 0.41
C MET A 302 5.75 -18.99 -0.94
N GLU A 303 6.13 -17.71 -0.98
CA GLU A 303 6.61 -17.06 -2.22
C GLU A 303 7.88 -17.75 -2.75
N LYS A 304 8.82 -18.15 -1.86
CA LYS A 304 10.07 -18.82 -2.25
C LYS A 304 9.84 -20.21 -2.85
N ARG A 305 8.93 -21.02 -2.29
CA ARG A 305 8.59 -22.35 -2.82
C ARG A 305 8.05 -22.23 -4.25
N LEU A 306 7.10 -21.33 -4.46
CA LEU A 306 6.48 -21.11 -5.78
C LEU A 306 7.46 -20.52 -6.81
N LEU A 307 8.37 -19.63 -6.39
CA LEU A 307 9.46 -19.14 -7.25
C LEU A 307 10.45 -20.23 -7.64
N ALA A 308 10.71 -21.20 -6.76
CA ALA A 308 11.57 -22.33 -7.08
C ALA A 308 10.90 -23.23 -8.14
N GLU A 309 9.62 -23.53 -7.99
CA GLU A 309 8.81 -24.26 -8.98
C GLU A 309 8.81 -23.56 -10.35
N GLU A 310 8.62 -22.24 -10.37
CA GLU A 310 8.65 -21.43 -11.61
C GLU A 310 9.99 -21.54 -12.35
N LYS A 311 11.12 -21.57 -11.63
CA LYS A 311 12.45 -21.73 -12.23
C LYS A 311 12.66 -23.13 -12.81
N HIS A 312 12.09 -24.16 -12.18
CA HIS A 312 12.14 -25.52 -12.69
C HIS A 312 11.33 -25.67 -13.98
N GLU A 313 10.13 -25.07 -14.04
CA GLU A 313 9.27 -25.10 -15.23
C GLU A 313 9.86 -24.33 -16.44
N GLN A 314 10.61 -23.25 -16.21
CA GLN A 314 11.26 -22.46 -17.27
C GLN A 314 12.60 -23.04 -17.76
N GLY A 315 13.14 -24.04 -17.05
CA GLY A 315 14.41 -24.69 -17.36
C GLY A 315 14.28 -25.99 -18.17
N HIS A 316 13.08 -26.29 -18.68
CA HIS A 316 12.76 -27.41 -19.59
C HIS A 316 12.15 -26.85 -20.87
#